data_AF-A0AA38WU66-F1
#
_entry.id   AF-A0AA38WU66-F1
#
_cell.length_a   1.000
_cell.length_b   1.000
_cell.length_c   1.000
_cell.angle_alpha   90.00
_cell.angle_beta   90.00
_cell.angle_gamma   90.00
#
_symmetry.space_group_name_H-M   'P 1'
#
loop_
_entity.id
_entity.type
_entity.pdbx_description
1 polymer ?
#
loop_
_entity_poly.entity_id
_entity_poly.type
_entity_poly.pdbx_seq_one_letter_code
_entity_poly.pdbx_strand_id
1 'polypeptide(L)' 'MREILHIQVGQCGNQISGKFWELVCDEHGIDATGKYVGDKHVQLERVNVHYNEASGGRYV' A
#
# COMPACT_ATOMS: atom_id res chain seq x y z
N MET A 1 -2.52 8.05 15.44
CA MET A 1 -2.58 7.14 14.26
C MET A 1 -3.86 7.48 13.52
N ARG A 2 -3.83 7.66 12.20
CA ARG A 2 -5.00 7.96 11.37
C ARG A 2 -4.95 7.04 10.17
N GLU A 3 -6.01 6.29 9.94
CA GLU A 3 -6.14 5.34 8.84
C GLU A 3 -7.14 5.90 7.83
N ILE A 4 -6.89 5.63 6.55
CA ILE A 4 -7.78 6.03 5.46
C ILE A 4 -8.24 4.76 4.75
N LEU A 5 -9.55 4.49 4.84
CA LEU A 5 -10.20 3.46 4.04
C LEU A 5 -10.44 4.00 2.62
N HIS A 6 -9.87 3.34 1.61
CA HIS A 6 -10.08 3.68 0.21
C HIS A 6 -11.13 2.76 -0.43
N ILE A 7 -12.26 3.33 -0.86
CA ILE A 7 -13.34 2.61 -1.53
C ILE A 7 -13.35 2.97 -3.01
N GLN A 8 -13.43 1.96 -3.88
CA GLN A 8 -13.46 2.15 -5.33
C GLN A 8 -14.75 1.57 -5.90
N VAL A 9 -15.35 2.29 -6.84
CA VAL A 9 -16.61 1.91 -7.47
C VAL A 9 -16.54 2.17 -8.97
N GLY A 10 -16.97 1.20 -9.76
CA GLY A 10 -17.05 1.31 -11.21
C GLY A 10 -15.76 0.93 -11.94
N GLN A 11 -15.90 0.62 -13.22
CA GLN A 11 -14.82 0.06 -14.05
C GLN A 11 -13.66 1.05 -14.27
N CYS A 12 -13.95 2.33 -14.48
CA CYS A 12 -12.93 3.38 -14.58
C CYS A 12 -12.24 3.62 -13.23
N GLY A 13 -13.00 3.68 -12.14
CA GLY A 13 -12.46 3.88 -10.78
C GLY A 13 -11.48 2.77 -10.36
N ASN A 14 -11.82 1.52 -10.68
CA ASN A 14 -10.95 0.38 -10.39
C ASN A 14 -9.64 0.41 -11.19
N GLN A 15 -9.67 0.87 -12.45
CA GLN A 15 -8.45 0.99 -13.28
C GLN A 15 -7.50 2.06 -12.74
N ILE A 16 -8.04 3.23 -12.41
CA ILE A 16 -7.23 4.33 -11.85
C ILE A 16 -6.64 3.90 -10.52
N SER A 17 -7.45 3.26 -9.68
CA SER A 17 -6.97 2.81 -8.38
C SER A 17 -5.90 1.72 -8.47
N GLY A 18 -5.99 0.82 -9.45
CA GLY A 18 -4.92 -0.15 -9.71
C GLY A 18 -3.57 0.56 -9.91
N LYS A 19 -3.55 1.62 -10.72
CA LYS A 19 -2.35 2.44 -10.94
C LYS A 19 -1.92 3.25 -9.72
N PHE A 20 -2.89 3.75 -8.96
CA PHE A 20 -2.61 4.43 -7.70
C PHE A 20 -1.88 3.50 -6.71
N TRP A 21 -2.41 2.30 -6.48
CA TRP A 21 -1.81 1.35 -5.54
C TRP A 21 -0.48 0.78 -6.03
N GLU A 22 -0.29 0.58 -7.35
CA GLU A 22 1.04 0.27 -7.91
C GLU A 22 2.07 1.33 -7.49
N LEU A 23 1.73 2.62 -7.63
CA LEU A 23 2.64 3.71 -7.27
C LEU A 23 2.91 3.79 -5.75
N VAL A 24 1.88 3.59 -4.93
CA VAL A 24 2.01 3.60 -3.46
C VAL A 24 2.87 2.42 -2.98
N CYS A 25 2.71 1.23 -3.59
CA CYS A 25 3.57 0.07 -3.34
C CYS A 25 5.03 0.38 -3.67
N ASP A 26 5.30 0.97 -4.84
CA ASP A 26 6.65 1.36 -5.26
C ASP A 26 7.27 2.40 -4.31
N GLU A 27 6.48 3.38 -3.87
CA GLU A 27 6.93 4.41 -2.91
C GLU A 27 7.33 3.80 -1.57
N HIS A 28 6.52 2.88 -1.03
CA HIS A 28 6.75 2.23 0.27
C HIS A 28 7.64 0.98 0.16
N GLY A 29 8.11 0.62 -1.05
CA GLY A 29 8.95 -0.55 -1.27
C GLY A 29 8.25 -1.87 -0.91
N ILE A 30 6.93 -1.96 -1.14
CA ILE A 30 6.12 -3.16 -0.91
C ILE A 30 5.96 -3.87 -2.24
N ASP A 31 6.34 -5.15 -2.31
CA ASP A 31 6.18 -5.94 -3.53
C ASP A 31 4.73 -6.41 -3.75
N ALA A 32 4.45 -7.00 -4.91
CA ALA A 32 3.13 -7.52 -5.24
C ALA A 32 2.65 -8.68 -4.32
N THR A 33 3.53 -9.22 -3.47
CA THR A 33 3.18 -10.23 -2.46
C THR A 33 2.84 -9.62 -1.10
N GLY A 34 2.93 -8.28 -0.98
CA GLY A 34 2.74 -7.52 0.24
C GLY A 34 3.98 -7.49 1.13
N LYS A 35 5.15 -7.93 0.64
CA LYS A 35 6.37 -7.97 1.45
C LYS A 35 7.17 -6.68 1.25
N TYR A 36 7.65 -6.11 2.35
CA TYR A 36 8.60 -5.01 2.28
C TYR A 36 9.97 -5.49 1.76
N VAL A 37 10.42 -4.86 0.68
CA VAL A 37 11.70 -5.08 0.00
C VAL A 37 12.51 -3.78 -0.15
N GLY A 38 12.04 -2.69 0.46
CA GLY A 38 12.69 -1.38 0.41
C GLY A 38 13.98 -1.31 1.23
N ASP A 39 14.80 -0.31 0.92
CA ASP A 39 16.12 -0.08 1.51
C ASP A 39 16.17 1.17 2.42
N LYS A 40 15.13 2.03 2.38
CA LYS A 40 15.09 3.29 3.13
C LYS A 40 14.10 3.21 4.28
N HIS A 41 14.58 3.54 5.49
CA HIS A 41 13.74 3.56 6.69
C HIS A 41 12.51 4.48 6.57
N VAL A 42 12.61 5.57 5.80
CA VAL A 42 11.50 6.51 5.56
C VAL A 42 10.29 5.86 4.89
N GLN A 43 10.48 4.76 4.14
CA GLN A 43 9.39 4.06 3.44
C GLN A 43 8.44 3.33 4.39
N LEU A 44 8.88 3.08 5.63
CA LEU A 44 8.04 2.50 6.68
C LEU A 44 7.36 3.58 7.53
N GLU A 45 7.73 4.85 7.35
CA GLU A 45 7.09 5.94 8.09
C GLU A 45 5.65 6.10 7.64
N ARG A 46 4.71 5.95 8.58
CA ARG A 46 3.26 6.13 8.35
C ARG A 46 2.66 5.18 7.31
N VAL A 47 3.31 4.06 7.01
CA VAL A 47 2.75 2.99 6.16
C VAL A 47 1.35 2.54 6.64
N ASN A 48 1.14 2.60 7.96
CA ASN A 48 -0.14 2.30 8.64
C ASN A 48 -1.31 3.23 8.25
N VAL A 49 -1.10 4.27 7.45
CA VAL A 49 -2.20 5.12 6.94
C VAL A 49 -3.01 4.36 5.88
N HIS A 50 -2.33 3.56 5.07
CA HIS A 50 -2.89 2.87 3.91
C HIS A 50 -2.81 1.34 3.99
N TYR A 51 -1.86 0.81 4.73
CA TYR A 51 -1.68 -0.63 4.90
C TYR A 51 -1.88 -1.07 6.35
N ASN A 52 -2.34 -2.30 6.52
CA ASN A 52 -2.28 -3.03 7.78
C ASN A 52 -1.19 -4.11 7.70
N GLU A 53 -0.43 -4.28 8.78
CA GLU A 53 0.51 -5.39 8.89
C GLU A 53 -0.23 -6.68 9.30
N ALA A 54 -0.37 -7.59 8.35
CA ALA A 54 -0.93 -8.91 8.55
C ALA A 54 0.15 -9.92 8.99
N SER A 55 -0.32 -11.10 9.43
CA SER A 55 0.53 -12.20 9.85
C SER A 55 1.59 -12.56 8.80
N GLY A 56 2.85 -12.69 9.24
CA GLY A 56 3.98 -13.02 8.36
C GLY A 56 4.67 -11.82 7.72
N GLY A 57 4.47 -10.60 8.25
CA GLY A 57 5.14 -9.38 7.78
C GLY A 57 4.63 -8.92 6.42
N ARG A 58 3.35 -9.15 6.14
CA ARG A 58 2.69 -8.74 4.89
C ARG A 58 1.89 -7.48 5.12
N TYR A 59 2.02 -6.51 4.23
CA TYR A 59 1.23 -5.28 4.22
C TYR A 59 0.03 -5.45 3.29
N VAL A 60 -1.17 -5.18 3.81
CA VAL A 60 -2.47 -5.38 3.15
C VAL A 60 -3.29 -4.11 3.16
#